data_AF-A0AAU7L468-F1
#
_entry.id   AF-A0AAU7L468-F1
#
_cell.length_a   1.000
_cell.length_b   1.000
_cell.length_c   1.000
_cell.angle_alpha   90.00
_cell.angle_beta   90.00
_cell.angle_gamma   90.00
#
_symmetry.space_group_name_H-M   'P 1'
#
loop_
_entity.id
_entity.type
_entity.pdbx_description
1 polymer ?
#
loop_
_entity_poly.entity_id
_entity_poly.type
_entity_poly.pdbx_seq_one_letter_code
_entity_poly.pdbx_strand_id
1 'polypeptide(L)'
;MAPSGPGLNALIAQCRRLEAALRDEAGAPDASAAMHRFVAEMDARAAPPGLWSPLALAVLTMVGGIGVGIGLLSLLLRPAGPALAAFALVLACAVTALALAIGVVAFMGGYSLGLVLLKRTALALATAGVLGLIAWSQGDMRAVGPVVALLGGAGAWLLMNSNAFYVFAGYRVALRVMQAQARRP
;
A
#
# COMPACT_ATOMS: atom_id res chain seq x y z
N MET A 1 14.23 -12.69 -24.80
CA MET A 1 14.78 -12.39 -23.47
C MET A 1 13.86 -11.38 -22.81
N ALA A 2 12.94 -11.84 -21.96
CA ALA A 2 11.93 -10.97 -21.35
C ALA A 2 12.59 -10.10 -20.26
N PRO A 3 12.37 -8.79 -20.20
CA PRO A 3 12.84 -7.99 -19.08
C PRO A 3 12.09 -8.46 -17.84
N SER A 4 12.79 -9.17 -16.95
CA SER A 4 12.35 -9.44 -15.59
C SER A 4 12.20 -8.11 -14.86
N GLY A 5 10.98 -7.56 -14.90
CA GLY A 5 10.65 -6.27 -14.30
C GLY A 5 11.01 -6.27 -12.80
N PRO A 6 11.52 -5.15 -12.26
CA PRO A 6 11.87 -5.07 -10.85
C PRO A 6 10.58 -5.14 -10.02
N GLY A 7 10.32 -6.30 -9.41
CA GLY A 7 9.14 -6.48 -8.56
C GLY A 7 9.13 -5.56 -7.33
N LEU A 8 7.99 -5.45 -6.65
CA LEU A 8 7.77 -4.53 -5.51
C LEU A 8 8.85 -4.62 -4.42
N ASN A 9 9.41 -5.82 -4.20
CA ASN A 9 10.52 -6.04 -3.26
C ASN A 9 11.82 -5.35 -3.70
N ALA A 10 12.12 -5.36 -5.01
CA ALA A 10 13.27 -4.68 -5.56
C ALA A 10 13.14 -3.17 -5.40
N LEU A 11 11.94 -2.61 -5.62
CA LEU A 11 11.66 -1.20 -5.37
C LEU A 11 11.86 -0.85 -3.88
N ILE A 12 11.32 -1.66 -2.95
CA ILE A 12 11.50 -1.44 -1.51
C ILE A 12 12.99 -1.48 -1.14
N ALA A 13 13.76 -2.42 -1.69
CA ALA A 13 15.19 -2.54 -1.45
C ALA A 13 16.00 -1.36 -2.02
N GLN A 14 15.60 -0.83 -3.19
CA GLN A 14 16.20 0.38 -3.76
C GLN A 14 15.87 1.62 -2.92
N CYS A 15 14.61 1.79 -2.52
CA CYS A 15 14.19 2.90 -1.65
C CYS A 15 14.94 2.87 -0.31
N ARG A 16 15.10 1.70 0.31
CA ARG A 16 15.87 1.55 1.56
C ARG A 16 17.34 1.85 1.38
N ARG A 17 17.97 1.41 0.28
CA ARG A 17 19.35 1.73 -0.04
C ARG A 17 19.54 3.23 -0.24
N LEU A 18 18.61 3.89 -0.92
CA LEU A 18 18.62 5.34 -1.11
C LEU A 18 18.40 6.08 0.22
N GLU A 19 17.49 5.62 1.08
CA GLU A 19 17.29 6.17 2.42
C GLU A 19 18.53 5.99 3.32
N ALA A 20 19.22 4.86 3.23
CA ALA A 20 20.48 4.63 3.94
C ALA A 20 21.59 5.54 3.43
N ALA A 21 21.74 5.67 2.10
CA ALA A 21 22.68 6.61 1.49
C ALA A 21 22.38 8.07 1.87
N LEU A 22 21.10 8.46 1.97
CA LEU A 22 20.71 9.79 2.48
C LEU A 22 21.08 10.04 3.95
N ARG A 23 21.18 8.94 4.72
CA ARG A 23 21.53 8.96 6.13
C ARG A 23 23.05 8.96 6.34
N ASP A 24 23.79 8.28 5.47
CA ASP A 24 25.24 8.07 5.58
C ASP A 24 26.10 8.99 4.69
N GLU A 25 25.66 9.37 3.48
CA GLU A 25 26.47 10.13 2.51
C GLU A 25 25.68 11.22 1.77
N ALA A 26 26.03 12.46 2.11
CA ALA A 26 25.72 13.65 1.32
C ALA A 26 26.67 13.75 0.11
N GLY A 27 26.19 13.49 -1.11
CA GLY A 27 26.78 14.13 -2.29
C GLY A 27 27.52 13.24 -3.29
N ALA A 28 26.77 12.44 -4.07
CA ALA A 28 27.20 12.10 -5.43
C ALA A 28 26.57 13.12 -6.41
N PRO A 29 27.36 14.04 -7.01
CA PRO A 29 26.83 15.10 -7.87
C PRO A 29 26.11 14.56 -9.13
N ASP A 30 26.57 13.44 -9.67
CA ASP A 30 25.99 12.83 -10.87
C ASP A 30 24.62 12.19 -10.63
N ALA A 31 24.40 11.62 -9.44
CA ALA A 31 23.10 11.08 -9.03
C ALA A 31 22.06 12.22 -8.83
N SER A 32 22.52 13.38 -8.35
CA SER A 32 21.67 14.57 -8.20
C SER A 32 21.19 15.12 -9.56
N ALA A 33 22.08 15.18 -10.56
CA ALA A 33 21.74 15.68 -11.89
C ALA A 33 20.73 14.79 -12.63
N ALA A 34 20.90 13.47 -12.58
CA ALA A 34 19.94 12.53 -13.17
C ALA A 34 18.57 12.61 -12.50
N MET A 35 18.54 12.76 -11.16
CA MET A 35 17.32 12.91 -10.39
C MET A 35 16.59 14.24 -10.66
N HIS A 36 17.33 15.35 -10.82
CA HIS A 36 16.75 16.64 -11.20
C HIS A 36 16.11 16.58 -12.59
N ARG A 37 16.76 15.93 -13.57
CA ARG A 37 16.17 15.73 -14.90
C ARG A 37 14.89 14.89 -14.84
N PHE A 38 14.90 13.82 -14.05
CA PHE A 38 13.73 12.96 -13.88
C PHE A 38 12.55 13.73 -13.26
N VAL A 39 12.78 14.51 -12.20
CA VAL A 39 11.72 15.32 -11.56
C VAL A 39 11.21 16.40 -12.52
N ALA A 40 12.11 17.10 -13.21
CA ALA A 40 11.73 18.11 -14.20
C ALA A 40 10.88 17.51 -15.35
N GLU A 41 11.23 16.31 -15.83
CA GLU A 41 10.44 15.62 -16.86
C GLU A 41 9.05 15.21 -16.34
N MET A 42 8.95 14.77 -15.07
CA MET A 42 7.67 14.41 -14.46
C MET A 42 6.79 15.64 -14.17
N ASP A 43 7.37 16.74 -13.71
CA ASP A 43 6.66 18.00 -13.48
C ASP A 43 6.19 18.63 -14.79
N ALA A 44 6.99 18.53 -15.86
CA ALA A 44 6.61 18.98 -17.20
C ALA A 44 5.37 18.26 -17.76
N ARG A 45 5.10 17.03 -17.32
CA ARG A 45 3.90 16.29 -17.71
C ARG A 45 2.63 16.76 -17.00
N ALA A 46 2.72 17.64 -16.00
CA ALA A 46 1.64 18.17 -15.14
C ALA A 46 0.84 17.13 -14.33
N ALA A 47 0.70 15.91 -14.83
CA ALA A 47 0.10 14.75 -14.18
C ALA A 47 1.04 13.55 -14.30
N PRO A 48 1.90 13.28 -13.30
CA PRO A 48 2.78 12.12 -13.35
C PRO A 48 1.96 10.83 -13.44
N PRO A 49 2.39 9.85 -14.27
CA PRO A 49 1.69 8.59 -14.39
C PRO A 49 1.63 7.90 -13.02
N GLY A 50 0.42 7.48 -12.62
CA GLY A 50 0.18 6.87 -11.31
C GLY A 50 -0.32 7.84 -10.23
N LEU A 51 -0.63 9.11 -10.53
CA LEU A 51 -1.26 10.03 -9.56
C LEU A 51 -2.57 9.50 -8.94
N TRP A 52 -3.30 8.67 -9.69
CA TRP A 52 -4.52 7.99 -9.26
C TRP A 52 -4.26 6.76 -8.39
N SER A 53 -3.01 6.26 -8.35
CA SER A 53 -2.67 5.04 -7.63
C SER A 53 -2.94 5.12 -6.13
N PRO A 54 -2.69 6.23 -5.40
CA PRO A 54 -2.96 6.29 -3.96
C PRO A 54 -4.46 6.29 -3.67
N LEU A 55 -5.25 6.95 -4.54
CA LEU A 55 -6.70 6.98 -4.42
C LEU A 55 -7.30 5.60 -4.72
N ALA A 56 -6.85 4.94 -5.78
CA ALA A 56 -7.25 3.56 -6.09
C ALA A 56 -6.84 2.59 -4.98
N LEU A 57 -5.64 2.74 -4.39
CA LEU A 57 -5.21 1.95 -3.23
C LEU A 57 -6.11 2.17 -2.02
N ALA A 58 -6.44 3.42 -1.70
CA ALA A 58 -7.34 3.76 -0.60
C ALA A 58 -8.74 3.17 -0.80
N VAL A 59 -9.30 3.29 -2.01
CA VAL A 59 -10.60 2.71 -2.35
C VAL A 59 -10.57 1.18 -2.25
N LEU A 60 -9.60 0.52 -2.87
CA LEU A 60 -9.51 -0.95 -2.87
C LEU A 60 -9.32 -1.53 -1.46
N THR A 61 -8.54 -0.85 -0.63
CA THR A 61 -8.30 -1.27 0.75
C THR A 61 -9.50 -0.99 1.66
N MET A 62 -10.23 0.12 1.46
CA MET A 62 -11.50 0.37 2.14
C MET A 62 -12.55 -0.68 1.75
N VAL A 63 -12.69 -0.98 0.45
CA VAL A 63 -13.60 -2.02 -0.05
C VAL A 63 -13.24 -3.38 0.56
N GLY A 64 -11.97 -3.75 0.56
CA GLY A 64 -11.55 -5.00 1.16
C GLY A 64 -11.76 -5.04 2.69
N GLY A 65 -11.57 -3.92 3.39
CA GLY A 65 -11.88 -3.78 4.83
C GLY A 65 -13.37 -3.98 5.13
N ILE A 66 -14.26 -3.46 4.27
CA ILE A 66 -15.70 -3.73 4.35
C ILE A 66 -15.99 -5.23 4.20
N GLY A 67 -15.31 -5.91 3.26
CA GLY A 67 -15.43 -7.36 3.08
C GLY A 67 -15.04 -8.15 4.33
N VAL A 68 -13.91 -7.79 4.98
CA VAL A 68 -13.48 -8.40 6.24
C VAL A 68 -14.50 -8.16 7.35
N GLY A 69 -15.05 -6.95 7.44
CA GLY A 69 -16.07 -6.59 8.44
C GLY A 69 -17.37 -7.40 8.29
N ILE A 70 -17.87 -7.56 7.06
CA ILE A 70 -19.05 -8.38 6.76
C ILE A 70 -18.82 -9.85 7.13
N GLY A 71 -17.63 -10.37 6.82
CA GLY A 71 -17.24 -11.74 7.18
C GLY A 71 -17.18 -11.94 8.69
N LEU A 72 -16.55 -11.02 9.41
CA LEU A 72 -16.41 -11.06 10.87
C LEU A 72 -17.75 -10.97 11.59
N LEU A 73 -18.64 -10.09 11.14
CA LEU A 73 -20.03 -10.01 11.63
C LEU A 73 -20.76 -11.34 11.44
N SER A 74 -20.67 -11.93 10.23
CA SER A 74 -21.32 -13.20 9.91
C SER A 74 -20.83 -14.35 10.80
N LEU A 75 -19.54 -14.35 11.14
CA LEU A 75 -18.91 -15.35 12.02
C LEU A 75 -19.26 -15.14 13.49
N LEU A 76 -19.20 -13.91 14.02
CA LEU A 76 -19.40 -13.64 15.46
C LEU A 76 -20.87 -13.59 15.89
N LEU A 77 -21.81 -13.30 14.96
CA LEU A 77 -23.24 -13.30 15.27
C LEU A 77 -23.76 -14.68 15.71
N ARG A 78 -23.12 -15.78 15.28
CA ARG A 78 -23.54 -17.15 15.64
C ARG A 78 -23.08 -17.61 17.05
N PRO A 79 -21.80 -17.42 17.47
CA PRO A 79 -21.31 -17.96 18.75
C PRO A 79 -21.11 -16.94 19.88
N ALA A 80 -20.89 -15.64 19.59
CA ALA A 80 -20.35 -14.68 20.57
C ALA A 80 -21.33 -13.58 21.03
N GLY A 81 -22.52 -13.53 20.43
CA GLY A 81 -23.52 -12.49 20.70
C GLY A 81 -23.18 -11.12 20.08
N PRO A 82 -24.16 -10.21 20.00
CA PRO A 82 -24.06 -8.97 19.21
C PRO A 82 -23.04 -7.96 19.74
N ALA A 83 -22.80 -7.93 21.06
CA ALA A 83 -21.90 -6.98 21.68
C ALA A 83 -20.42 -7.24 21.32
N LEU A 84 -19.96 -8.49 21.47
CA LEU A 84 -18.59 -8.89 21.09
C LEU A 84 -18.35 -8.77 19.58
N ALA A 85 -19.36 -9.09 18.77
CA ALA A 85 -19.31 -8.89 17.32
C ALA A 85 -19.06 -7.42 16.95
N ALA A 86 -19.77 -6.50 17.59
CA ALA A 86 -19.60 -5.06 17.35
C ALA A 86 -18.21 -4.56 17.81
N PHE A 87 -17.73 -4.97 18.98
CA PHE A 87 -16.40 -4.59 19.47
C PHE A 87 -15.28 -5.11 18.57
N ALA A 88 -15.32 -6.37 18.15
CA ALA A 88 -14.32 -6.95 17.26
C ALA A 88 -14.31 -6.28 15.88
N LEU A 89 -15.49 -5.94 15.36
CA LEU A 89 -15.65 -5.20 14.11
C LEU A 89 -15.05 -3.80 14.19
N VAL A 90 -15.35 -3.05 15.25
CA VAL A 90 -14.81 -1.70 15.46
C VAL A 90 -13.30 -1.74 15.60
N LEU A 91 -12.76 -2.70 16.36
CA LEU A 91 -11.32 -2.88 16.52
C LEU A 91 -10.63 -3.21 15.18
N ALA A 92 -11.18 -4.17 14.42
CA ALA A 92 -10.64 -4.54 13.11
C ALA A 92 -10.67 -3.34 12.14
N CYS A 93 -11.79 -2.63 12.08
CA CYS A 93 -11.95 -1.44 11.25
C CYS A 93 -10.95 -0.34 11.66
N ALA A 94 -10.85 -0.03 12.95
CA ALA A 94 -9.92 0.97 13.46
C ALA A 94 -8.45 0.62 13.14
N VAL A 95 -8.05 -0.64 13.33
CA VAL A 95 -6.68 -1.10 13.02
C VAL A 95 -6.40 -1.01 11.52
N THR A 96 -7.33 -1.45 10.66
CA THR A 96 -7.15 -1.35 9.21
C THR A 96 -7.07 0.09 8.73
N ALA A 97 -7.94 0.97 9.23
CA ALA A 97 -7.95 2.39 8.90
C ALA A 97 -6.67 3.08 9.36
N LEU A 98 -6.19 2.78 10.57
CA LEU A 98 -4.94 3.33 11.10
C LEU A 98 -3.72 2.87 10.28
N ALA A 99 -3.63 1.57 9.96
CA ALA A 99 -2.55 1.03 9.15
C ALA A 99 -2.51 1.65 7.75
N LEU A 100 -3.68 1.87 7.14
CA LEU A 100 -3.79 2.55 5.84
C LEU A 100 -3.43 4.03 5.92
N ALA A 101 -3.91 4.74 6.94
CA ALA A 101 -3.57 6.15 7.14
C ALA A 101 -2.05 6.33 7.30
N ILE A 102 -1.42 5.54 8.17
CA ILE A 102 0.04 5.58 8.37
C ILE A 102 0.76 5.19 7.07
N GLY A 103 0.32 4.13 6.40
CA GLY A 103 0.93 3.66 5.15
C GLY A 103 0.87 4.69 4.02
N VAL A 104 -0.29 5.31 3.79
CA VAL A 104 -0.51 6.32 2.75
C VAL A 104 0.24 7.60 3.07
N VAL A 105 0.20 8.09 4.32
CA VAL A 105 0.94 9.29 4.72
C VAL A 105 2.44 9.09 4.60
N ALA A 106 2.97 7.96 5.08
CA ALA A 106 4.39 7.62 4.93
C ALA A 106 4.78 7.47 3.45
N PHE A 107 3.93 6.87 2.63
CA PHE A 107 4.16 6.74 1.19
C PHE A 107 4.16 8.09 0.46
N MET A 108 3.19 8.96 0.76
CA MET A 108 3.15 10.32 0.21
C MET A 108 4.33 11.15 0.65
N GLY A 109 4.84 10.90 1.87
CA GLY A 109 6.08 11.47 2.36
C GLY A 109 7.35 10.88 1.74
N GLY A 110 7.25 9.91 0.82
CA GLY A 110 8.40 9.29 0.15
C GLY A 110 9.21 8.35 1.06
N TYR A 111 8.58 7.74 2.08
CA TYR A 111 9.25 6.79 2.98
C TYR A 111 9.08 5.35 2.49
N SER A 112 10.15 4.56 2.51
CA SER A 112 10.12 3.13 2.17
C SER A 112 9.24 2.32 3.12
N LEU A 113 9.09 2.79 4.37
CA LEU A 113 8.22 2.22 5.39
C LEU A 113 6.74 2.22 4.94
N GLY A 114 6.29 3.26 4.23
CA GLY A 114 4.93 3.32 3.68
C GLY A 114 4.65 2.19 2.69
N LEU A 115 5.59 1.91 1.78
CA LEU A 115 5.49 0.80 0.83
C LEU A 115 5.41 -0.56 1.52
N VAL A 116 6.18 -0.77 2.59
CA VAL A 116 6.18 -2.02 3.36
C VAL A 116 4.86 -2.20 4.09
N LEU A 117 4.34 -1.14 4.71
CA LEU A 117 3.03 -1.16 5.37
C LEU A 117 1.91 -1.46 4.39
N LEU A 118 1.86 -0.76 3.25
CA LEU A 118 0.85 -0.98 2.21
C LEU A 118 0.91 -2.41 1.64
N LYS A 119 2.11 -2.96 1.46
CA LYS A 119 2.27 -4.35 1.02
C LYS A 119 1.73 -5.33 2.06
N ARG A 120 2.05 -5.11 3.34
CA ARG A 120 1.60 -5.97 4.44
C ARG A 120 0.09 -5.89 4.63
N THR A 121 -0.51 -4.71 4.52
CA THR A 121 -1.97 -4.57 4.62
C THR A 121 -2.67 -5.25 3.44
N ALA A 122 -2.18 -5.10 2.21
CA ALA A 122 -2.75 -5.79 1.05
C ALA A 122 -2.68 -7.32 1.20
N LEU A 123 -1.54 -7.86 1.65
CA LEU A 123 -1.40 -9.29 1.93
C LEU A 123 -2.31 -9.75 3.08
N ALA A 124 -2.39 -8.98 4.16
CA ALA A 124 -3.27 -9.29 5.28
C ALA A 124 -4.73 -9.38 4.82
N LEU A 125 -5.21 -8.41 4.02
CA LEU A 125 -6.55 -8.43 3.45
C LEU A 125 -6.78 -9.64 2.54
N ALA A 126 -5.82 -9.96 1.66
CA ALA A 126 -5.93 -11.12 0.79
C ALA A 126 -5.99 -12.42 1.60
N THR A 127 -5.11 -12.59 2.59
CA THR A 127 -5.12 -13.79 3.47
C THR A 127 -6.40 -13.90 4.28
N ALA A 128 -6.92 -12.78 4.82
CA ALA A 128 -8.19 -12.77 5.53
C ALA A 128 -9.36 -13.17 4.61
N GLY A 129 -9.36 -12.70 3.36
CA GLY A 129 -10.36 -13.11 2.38
C GLY A 129 -10.24 -14.59 1.97
N VAL A 130 -9.03 -15.15 1.83
CA VAL A 130 -8.84 -16.61 1.61
C VAL A 130 -9.38 -17.41 2.80
N LEU A 131 -9.02 -17.03 4.02
CA LEU A 131 -9.50 -17.70 5.23
C LEU A 131 -11.03 -17.64 5.35
N GLY A 132 -11.64 -16.50 5.00
CA GLY A 132 -13.08 -16.37 4.97
C GLY A 132 -13.75 -17.17 3.84
N LEU A 133 -13.09 -17.39 2.68
CA LEU A 133 -13.58 -18.32 1.66
C LEU A 133 -13.55 -19.77 2.15
N ILE A 134 -12.50 -20.15 2.89
CA ILE A 134 -12.41 -21.48 3.51
C ILE A 134 -13.55 -21.66 4.51
N ALA A 135 -13.81 -20.68 5.37
CA ALA A 135 -14.94 -20.70 6.31
C ALA A 135 -16.31 -20.71 5.59
N TRP A 136 -16.46 -20.01 4.47
CA TRP A 136 -17.66 -20.13 3.64
C TRP A 136 -17.84 -21.56 3.07
N SER A 137 -16.76 -22.18 2.59
CA SER A 137 -16.83 -23.54 2.04
C SER A 137 -17.28 -24.59 3.07
N GLN A 138 -17.12 -24.28 4.36
CA GLN A 138 -17.58 -25.09 5.49
C GLN A 138 -19.00 -24.75 5.97
N GLY A 139 -19.66 -23.74 5.38
CA GLY A 139 -21.03 -23.34 5.73
C GLY A 139 -21.15 -22.34 6.89
N ASP A 140 -20.03 -21.81 7.38
CA ASP A 140 -19.99 -20.99 8.59
C ASP A 140 -20.41 -19.53 8.36
N MET A 141 -20.25 -19.01 7.15
CA MET A 141 -20.48 -17.59 6.85
C MET A 141 -20.94 -17.36 5.41
N ARG A 142 -21.46 -16.16 5.12
CA ARG A 142 -21.88 -15.76 3.77
C ARG A 142 -20.66 -15.40 2.90
N ALA A 143 -20.66 -15.82 1.63
CA ALA A 143 -19.55 -15.63 0.67
C ALA A 143 -19.23 -14.17 0.32
N VAL A 144 -20.18 -13.24 0.51
CA VAL A 144 -20.04 -11.85 0.05
C VAL A 144 -18.87 -11.14 0.72
N GLY A 145 -18.72 -11.28 2.05
CA GLY A 145 -17.59 -10.68 2.78
C GLY A 145 -16.20 -11.14 2.28
N PRO A 146 -15.91 -12.45 2.23
CA PRO A 146 -14.58 -12.94 1.86
C PRO A 146 -14.23 -12.70 0.39
N VAL A 147 -15.21 -12.75 -0.53
CA VAL A 147 -14.98 -12.39 -1.93
C VAL A 147 -14.59 -10.91 -2.06
N VAL A 148 -15.30 -10.02 -1.36
CA VAL A 148 -14.99 -8.58 -1.37
C VAL A 148 -13.63 -8.29 -0.73
N ALA A 149 -13.28 -8.99 0.37
CA ALA A 149 -11.98 -8.89 1.02
C ALA A 149 -10.83 -9.32 0.08
N LEU A 150 -11.02 -10.42 -0.65
CA LEU A 150 -10.07 -10.93 -1.64
C LEU A 150 -9.88 -9.97 -2.79
N LEU A 151 -10.97 -9.46 -3.38
CA LEU A 151 -10.90 -8.54 -4.51
C LEU A 151 -10.23 -7.22 -4.10
N GLY A 152 -10.53 -6.70 -2.90
CA GLY A 152 -9.86 -5.51 -2.38
C GLY A 152 -8.38 -5.72 -2.11
N GLY A 153 -8.00 -6.83 -1.45
CA GLY A 153 -6.60 -7.16 -1.15
C GLY A 153 -5.77 -7.48 -2.39
N ALA A 154 -6.29 -8.32 -3.28
CA ALA A 154 -5.63 -8.68 -4.53
C ALA A 154 -5.57 -7.50 -5.52
N GLY A 155 -6.64 -6.72 -5.61
CA GLY A 155 -6.67 -5.50 -6.42
C GLY A 155 -5.62 -4.49 -5.95
N ALA A 156 -5.52 -4.25 -4.64
CA ALA A 156 -4.50 -3.38 -4.07
C ALA A 156 -3.09 -3.90 -4.36
N TRP A 157 -2.87 -5.22 -4.27
CA TRP A 157 -1.58 -5.83 -4.58
C TRP A 157 -1.20 -5.70 -6.06
N LEU A 158 -2.15 -5.96 -6.98
CA LEU A 158 -1.93 -5.79 -8.43
C LEU A 158 -1.61 -4.33 -8.77
N LEU A 159 -2.32 -3.38 -8.14
CA LEU A 159 -2.06 -1.95 -8.31
C LEU A 159 -0.64 -1.58 -7.87
N MET A 160 -0.19 -2.10 -6.72
CA MET A 160 1.19 -1.90 -6.22
C MET A 160 2.25 -2.56 -7.10
N ASN A 161 1.86 -3.54 -7.92
CA ASN A 161 2.75 -4.22 -8.87
C ASN A 161 2.68 -3.63 -10.29
N SER A 162 1.95 -2.52 -10.48
CA SER A 162 1.84 -1.85 -11.77
C SER A 162 3.01 -0.91 -12.04
N ASN A 163 3.40 -0.77 -13.31
CA ASN A 163 4.45 0.17 -13.71
C ASN A 163 4.13 1.62 -13.34
N ALA A 164 2.85 2.03 -13.42
CA ALA A 164 2.42 3.38 -13.04
C ALA A 164 2.68 3.66 -11.56
N PHE A 165 2.46 2.67 -10.68
CA PHE A 165 2.75 2.80 -9.26
C PHE A 165 4.25 2.95 -8.99
N TYR A 166 5.10 2.20 -9.71
CA TYR A 166 6.55 2.30 -9.56
C TYR A 166 7.10 3.66 -9.95
N VAL A 167 6.62 4.23 -11.06
CA VAL A 167 7.03 5.57 -11.51
C VAL A 167 6.60 6.63 -10.49
N PHE A 168 5.36 6.55 -9.99
CA PHE A 168 4.87 7.48 -8.97
C PHE A 168 5.61 7.35 -7.64
N ALA A 169 5.90 6.13 -7.19
CA ALA A 169 6.68 5.88 -5.98
C ALA A 169 8.10 6.45 -6.09
N GLY A 170 8.77 6.22 -7.23
CA GLY A 170 10.09 6.78 -7.52
C GLY A 170 10.08 8.31 -7.51
N TYR A 171 9.07 8.94 -8.11
CA TYR A 171 8.88 10.39 -8.08
C TYR A 171 8.73 10.95 -6.65
N ARG A 172 7.91 10.33 -5.80
CA ARG A 172 7.74 10.76 -4.39
C ARG A 172 9.03 10.66 -3.58
N VAL A 173 9.79 9.59 -3.78
CA VAL A 173 11.09 9.42 -3.14
C VAL A 173 12.07 10.49 -3.64
N ALA A 174 12.17 10.71 -4.95
CA ALA A 174 13.04 11.73 -5.55
C ALA A 174 12.74 13.15 -5.05
N LEU A 175 11.46 13.53 -4.98
CA LEU A 175 11.02 14.81 -4.42
C LEU A 175 11.50 15.01 -2.97
N ARG A 176 11.34 13.98 -2.13
CA ARG A 176 11.79 14.03 -0.73
C ARG A 176 13.30 14.24 -0.65
N VAL A 177 14.07 13.55 -1.49
CA VAL A 177 15.53 13.70 -1.55
C VAL A 177 15.91 15.14 -1.92
N MET A 178 15.30 15.69 -2.96
CA MET A 178 15.57 17.07 -3.42
C MET A 178 15.21 18.09 -2.33
N GLN A 179 14.07 17.93 -1.66
CA GLN A 179 13.68 18.80 -0.55
C GLN A 179 14.64 18.69 0.64
N ALA A 180 15.15 17.50 0.94
CA ALA A 180 16.12 17.30 2.00
C ALA A 180 17.48 17.94 1.66
N GLN A 181 17.89 17.93 0.39
CA GLN A 181 19.10 18.61 -0.08
C GLN A 181 18.94 20.14 -0.06
N ALA A 182 17.80 20.66 -0.54
CA ALA A 182 17.55 22.11 -0.60
C ALA A 182 17.41 22.78 0.78
N ARG A 183 17.09 22.01 1.83
CA ARG A 183 17.03 22.49 3.22
C ARG A 183 18.37 22.47 3.95
N ARG A 184 19.44 21.96 3.33
CA ARG A 184 20.78 22.02 3.90
C ARG A 184 21.42 23.36 3.48
N PRO A 185 21.95 24.14 4.45
CA PRO A 185 22.58 25.43 4.18
C PRO A 185 23.87 25.30 3.37
#